data_AF-A0A7J4EG72-F1
#
_entry.id   AF-A0A7J4EG72-F1
#
_cell.length_a   1.000
_cell.length_b   1.000
_cell.length_c   1.000
_cell.angle_alpha   90.00
_cell.angle_beta   90.00
_cell.angle_gamma   90.00
#
_symmetry.space_group_name_H-M   'P 1'
#
loop_
_entity.id
_entity.type
_entity.pdbx_description
1 polymer ?
#
loop_
_entity_poly.entity_id
_entity_poly.type
_entity_poly.pdbx_seq_one_letter_code
_entity_poly.pdbx_strand_id
1 'polypeptide(L)'
;MEELFFCNKKETELFGYSEPYELIGKKVSEFVHKDDMCSMLGLAERIRNSEKLVESVVFRGVKKDGKLVWVEAFAACLSFGGDALLSFHRSVSADEKKKVGMIFLGL
;
A
#
# COMPACT_ATOMS: atom_id res chain seq x y z
N MET A 1 1.48 -15.17 -3.37
CA MET A 1 1.47 -13.71 -3.64
C MET A 1 0.36 -13.14 -2.78
N GLU A 2 0.62 -12.09 -2.01
CA GLU A 2 -0.27 -11.61 -0.95
C GLU A 2 -1.67 -11.24 -1.49
N GLU A 3 -2.71 -11.62 -0.74
CA GLU A 3 -4.11 -11.34 -1.06
C GLU A 3 -4.68 -10.36 -0.03
N LEU A 4 -5.56 -9.47 -0.49
CA LEU A 4 -6.22 -8.50 0.37
C LEU A 4 -7.33 -9.18 1.17
N PHE A 5 -7.23 -9.22 2.49
CA PHE A 5 -8.28 -9.80 3.35
C PHE A 5 -9.21 -8.75 3.98
N PHE A 6 -8.75 -7.50 4.07
CA PHE A 6 -9.51 -6.39 4.62
C PHE A 6 -9.11 -5.07 3.95
N CYS A 7 -10.08 -4.18 3.75
CA CYS A 7 -9.83 -2.78 3.44
C CYS A 7 -10.98 -1.89 3.94
N ASN A 8 -10.70 -0.59 4.06
CA ASN A 8 -11.72 0.41 4.36
C ASN A 8 -12.30 1.01 3.07
N LYS A 9 -13.35 1.82 3.19
CA LYS A 9 -13.98 2.50 2.05
C LYS A 9 -13.07 3.51 1.33
N LYS A 10 -12.06 4.07 2.01
CA LYS A 10 -11.12 4.99 1.36
C LYS A 10 -10.20 4.29 0.37
N GLU A 11 -9.88 3.03 0.63
CA GLU A 11 -9.13 2.20 -0.31
C GLU A 11 -9.89 1.97 -1.61
N THR A 12 -11.20 1.73 -1.52
CA THR A 12 -12.04 1.51 -2.71
C THR A 12 -12.15 2.78 -3.54
N GLU A 13 -12.36 3.93 -2.90
CA GLU A 13 -12.36 5.25 -3.53
C GLU A 13 -11.03 5.54 -4.24
N LEU A 14 -9.90 5.19 -3.61
CA LEU A 14 -8.55 5.39 -4.16
C LEU A 14 -8.35 4.60 -5.47
N PHE A 15 -8.74 3.32 -5.47
CA PHE A 15 -8.56 2.40 -6.60
C PHE A 15 -9.74 2.36 -7.59
N GLY A 16 -10.79 3.16 -7.36
CA GLY A 16 -11.93 3.30 -8.27
C GLY A 16 -12.93 2.13 -8.21
N TYR A 17 -13.06 1.50 -7.05
CA TYR A 17 -14.07 0.48 -6.76
C TYR A 17 -15.20 1.09 -5.92
N SER A 18 -16.38 0.49 -5.98
CA SER A 18 -17.54 0.98 -5.23
C SER A 18 -17.52 0.46 -3.80
N GLU A 19 -17.23 -0.84 -3.63
CA GLU A 19 -17.41 -1.53 -2.35
C GLU A 19 -16.17 -2.34 -1.93
N PRO A 20 -15.85 -2.44 -0.61
CA PRO A 20 -14.64 -3.11 -0.12
C PRO A 20 -14.52 -4.57 -0.55
N TYR A 21 -15.65 -5.29 -0.58
CA TYR A 21 -15.69 -6.71 -0.95
C TYR A 21 -15.21 -6.96 -2.38
N GLU A 22 -15.20 -5.96 -3.27
CA GLU A 22 -14.68 -6.11 -4.64
C GLU A 22 -13.15 -6.24 -4.67
N LEU A 23 -12.46 -5.76 -3.63
CA LEU A 23 -11.01 -5.85 -3.51
C LEU A 23 -10.58 -7.07 -2.70
N ILE A 24 -11.44 -7.58 -1.81
CA ILE A 24 -11.13 -8.72 -0.97
C ILE A 24 -10.86 -9.97 -1.84
N GLY A 25 -9.77 -10.68 -1.55
CA GLY A 25 -9.28 -11.83 -2.30
C GLY A 25 -8.47 -11.49 -3.55
N LYS A 26 -8.41 -10.22 -3.97
CA LYS A 26 -7.52 -9.80 -5.06
C LYS A 26 -6.07 -9.83 -4.61
N LYS A 27 -5.17 -10.13 -5.55
CA LYS A 27 -3.74 -10.09 -5.30
C LYS A 27 -3.27 -8.64 -5.25
N VAL A 28 -2.36 -8.32 -4.32
CA VAL A 28 -1.76 -6.97 -4.21
C VAL A 28 -1.14 -6.52 -5.54
N SER A 29 -0.59 -7.46 -6.32
CA SER A 29 -0.01 -7.19 -7.65
C SER A 29 -1.00 -6.68 -8.70
N GLU A 30 -2.30 -6.91 -8.54
CA GLU A 30 -3.33 -6.35 -9.44
C GLU A 30 -3.43 -4.82 -9.31
N PHE A 31 -2.99 -4.27 -8.18
CA PHE A 31 -3.09 -2.85 -7.86
C PHE A 31 -1.78 -2.10 -8.07
N VAL A 32 -0.70 -2.77 -8.47
CA VAL A 32 0.64 -2.18 -8.59
C VAL A 32 1.09 -2.24 -10.05
N HIS A 33 1.61 -1.13 -10.56
CA HIS A 33 2.16 -1.10 -11.92
C HIS A 33 3.34 -2.06 -12.06
N LYS A 34 3.42 -2.78 -13.17
CA LYS A 34 4.42 -3.84 -13.42
C LYS A 34 5.88 -3.42 -13.15
N ASP A 35 6.22 -2.18 -13.48
CA ASP A 35 7.58 -1.64 -13.31
C ASP A 35 7.93 -1.40 -11.83
N ASP A 36 6.94 -1.24 -10.96
CA ASP A 36 7.12 -0.99 -9.52
C ASP A 36 7.05 -2.29 -8.70
N MET A 37 6.66 -3.41 -9.32
CA MET A 37 6.49 -4.72 -8.67
C MET A 37 7.76 -5.21 -7.97
N CYS A 38 8.92 -5.07 -8.61
CA CYS A 38 10.18 -5.57 -8.05
C CYS A 38 10.55 -4.83 -6.75
N SER A 39 10.35 -3.51 -6.73
CA SER A 39 10.57 -2.67 -5.55
C SER A 39 9.60 -3.01 -4.43
N MET A 40 8.32 -3.24 -4.75
CA MET A 40 7.31 -3.62 -3.77
C MET A 40 7.59 -4.99 -3.13
N LEU A 41 8.04 -5.98 -3.91
CA LEU A 41 8.41 -7.30 -3.38
C LEU A 41 9.57 -7.24 -2.38
N GLY A 42 10.63 -6.50 -2.73
CA GLY A 42 11.78 -6.30 -1.84
C GLY A 42 11.40 -5.54 -0.57
N LEU A 43 10.47 -4.58 -0.64
CA LEU A 43 9.95 -3.89 0.53
C LEU A 43 9.15 -4.84 1.43
N ALA A 44 8.25 -5.63 0.87
CA ALA A 44 7.43 -6.59 1.64
C ALA A 44 8.32 -7.59 2.40
N GLU A 45 9.39 -8.09 1.77
CA GLU A 45 10.37 -8.94 2.43
C GLU A 45 11.09 -8.24 3.58
N ARG A 46 11.53 -6.98 3.39
CA ARG A 46 12.15 -6.18 4.45
C ARG A 46 11.22 -5.94 5.63
N ILE A 47 9.93 -5.67 5.38
CA ILE A 47 8.93 -5.45 6.43
C ILE A 47 8.71 -6.74 7.23
N ARG A 48 8.61 -7.90 6.57
CA ARG A 48 8.48 -9.18 7.28
C ARG A 48 9.67 -9.50 8.17
N ASN A 49 10.87 -9.14 7.70
CA ASN A 49 12.11 -9.39 8.44
C ASN A 49 12.44 -8.31 9.48
N SER A 50 11.63 -7.24 9.60
CA SER A 50 11.86 -6.11 10.50
C SER A 50 10.65 -5.84 11.39
N GLU A 51 10.83 -5.75 12.71
CA GLU A 51 9.75 -5.38 13.65
C GLU A 51 9.41 -3.88 13.65
N LYS A 52 9.80 -3.12 12.62
CA LYS A 52 9.68 -1.66 12.57
C LYS A 52 8.90 -1.19 11.36
N LEU A 53 8.16 -0.10 11.55
CA LEU A 53 7.58 0.68 10.45
C LEU A 53 8.70 1.09 9.49
N VAL A 54 8.54 0.79 8.21
CA VAL A 54 9.52 1.18 7.18
C VAL A 54 9.19 2.58 6.68
N GLU A 55 10.21 3.29 6.18
CA GLU A 55 10.02 4.52 5.39
C GLU A 55 8.96 4.29 4.31
N SER A 56 8.14 5.31 4.05
CA SER A 56 7.09 5.18 3.04
C SER A 56 7.66 4.90 1.66
N VAL A 57 6.90 4.14 0.87
CA VAL A 57 7.20 3.91 -0.54
C VAL A 57 6.18 4.63 -1.40
N VAL A 58 6.64 5.25 -2.49
CA VAL A 58 5.76 5.82 -3.50
C VAL A 58 5.77 4.91 -4.73
N PHE A 59 4.59 4.50 -5.20
CA PHE A 59 4.44 3.64 -6.36
C PHE A 59 3.24 4.06 -7.24
N ARG A 60 3.19 3.55 -8.47
CA ARG A 60 2.05 3.71 -9.37
C ARG A 60 1.04 2.60 -9.09
N GLY A 61 -0.08 2.98 -8.49
CA GLY A 61 -1.25 2.14 -8.35
C GLY A 61 -2.04 2.04 -9.65
N VAL A 62 -2.65 0.88 -9.91
CA VAL A 62 -3.52 0.63 -11.07
C VAL A 62 -4.97 0.55 -10.60
N LYS A 63 -5.81 1.48 -11.07
CA LYS A 63 -7.25 1.53 -10.75
C LYS A 63 -8.04 0.48 -11.51
N LYS A 64 -9.29 0.24 -11.09
CA LYS A 64 -10.26 -0.65 -11.76
C LYS A 64 -10.42 -0.37 -13.26
N ASP A 65 -10.36 0.91 -13.65
CA ASP A 65 -10.47 1.35 -15.05
C ASP A 65 -9.13 1.36 -15.82
N GLY A 66 -8.06 0.86 -15.21
CA GLY A 66 -6.71 0.83 -15.78
C GLY A 66 -5.94 2.15 -15.68
N LYS A 67 -6.55 3.24 -15.18
CA LYS A 67 -5.81 4.48 -14.95
C LYS A 67 -4.83 4.34 -13.80
N LEU A 68 -3.79 5.15 -13.83
CA LEU A 68 -2.79 5.18 -12.76
C LEU A 68 -3.15 6.18 -11.66
N VAL A 69 -2.74 5.87 -10.44
CA VAL A 69 -2.72 6.77 -9.29
C VAL A 69 -1.37 6.67 -8.60
N TRP A 70 -0.79 7.79 -8.17
CA TRP A 70 0.40 7.75 -7.33
C TRP A 70 -0.02 7.53 -5.89
N VAL A 71 0.54 6.49 -5.27
CA VAL A 71 0.21 6.07 -3.91
C VAL A 71 1.48 6.10 -3.08
N GLU A 72 1.41 6.78 -1.95
CA GLU A 72 2.37 6.66 -0.88
C GLU A 72 1.84 5.62 0.12
N ALA A 73 2.64 4.58 0.39
CA ALA A 73 2.31 3.51 1.31
C ALA A 73 3.24 3.49 2.52
N PHE A 74 2.63 3.36 3.69
CA PHE A 74 3.29 3.01 4.95
C PHE A 74 2.84 1.60 5.30
N ALA A 75 3.76 0.75 5.75
CA ALA A 75 3.40 -0.62 6.09
C ALA A 75 4.14 -1.14 7.32
N ALA A 76 3.45 -1.97 8.09
CA ALA A 76 3.97 -2.65 9.26
C ALA A 76 3.53 -4.12 9.24
N CYS A 77 4.40 -5.01 9.74
CA CYS A 77 4.04 -6.39 10.02
C CYS A 77 3.25 -6.46 11.34
N LEU A 78 2.22 -7.29 11.39
CA LEU A 78 1.47 -7.58 12.61
C LEU A 78 0.99 -9.03 12.63
N SER A 79 0.70 -9.54 13.82
CA SER A 79 0.14 -10.88 13.99
C SER A 79 -1.40 -10.82 13.95
N PHE A 80 -2.02 -11.49 12.98
CA PHE A 80 -3.47 -11.59 12.81
C PHE A 80 -3.87 -13.00 12.37
N GLY A 81 -3.89 -13.95 13.32
CA GLY A 81 -4.08 -15.37 12.99
C GLY A 81 -2.94 -15.98 12.15
N GLY A 82 -1.84 -15.25 12.02
CA GLY A 82 -0.69 -15.48 11.12
C GLY A 82 0.03 -14.16 10.85
N ASP A 83 1.10 -14.19 10.05
CA ASP A 83 1.81 -12.97 9.64
C ASP A 83 0.99 -12.18 8.62
N ALA A 84 0.71 -10.91 8.92
CA ALA A 84 -0.05 -10.01 8.06
C ALA A 84 0.65 -8.66 7.90
N LEU A 85 0.39 -8.00 6.77
CA LEU A 85 0.82 -6.63 6.52
C LEU A 85 -0.38 -5.69 6.65
N LEU A 86 -0.28 -4.70 7.52
CA LEU A 86 -1.17 -3.53 7.51
C LEU A 86 -0.48 -2.43 6.71
N SER A 87 -1.19 -1.93 5.71
CA SER A 87 -0.75 -0.80 4.90
C SER A 87 -1.70 0.38 5.04
N PHE A 88 -1.15 1.59 5.03
CA PHE A 88 -1.88 2.85 4.94
C PHE A 88 -1.51 3.53 3.64
N HIS A 89 -2.52 3.91 2.86
CA HIS A 89 -2.34 4.50 1.55
C HIS A 89 -2.82 5.95 1.51
N ARG A 90 -1.98 6.80 0.95
CA ARG A 90 -2.30 8.20 0.63
C ARG A 90 -2.09 8.41 -0.86
N SER A 91 -3.08 8.98 -1.54
CA SER A 91 -2.86 9.50 -2.89
C SER A 91 -1.95 10.72 -2.83
N VAL A 92 -0.94 10.77 -3.68
CA VAL A 92 -0.05 11.93 -3.81
C VAL A 92 -0.12 12.47 -5.23
N SER A 93 0.04 13.79 -5.39
CA SER A 93 0.21 14.35 -6.73
C SER A 93 1.56 13.94 -7.33
N ALA A 94 1.66 13.90 -8.66
CA ALA A 94 2.93 13.59 -9.32
C ALA A 94 4.05 14.60 -8.97
N ASP A 95 3.70 15.79 -8.48
CA ASP A 95 4.60 16.89 -8.16
C ASP A 95 5.01 16.93 -6.66
N GLU A 96 4.26 16.29 -5.77
CA GLU A 96 4.53 16.25 -4.31
C GLU A 96 5.68 15.32 -3.88
N LYS A 97 6.42 14.76 -4.84
CA LYS A 97 7.53 13.79 -4.63
C LYS A 97 8.66 14.27 -3.70
N LYS A 98 8.63 15.49 -3.16
CA LYS A 98 9.77 16.17 -2.50
C LYS A 98 9.64 16.55 -1.02
N LYS A 99 8.56 16.21 -0.30
CA LYS A 99 8.49 16.54 1.14
C LYS A 99 7.84 15.43 1.96
N VAL A 100 8.66 14.55 2.53
CA VAL A 100 8.25 13.77 3.70
C VAL A 100 9.42 13.69 4.67
N GLY A 101 9.48 14.66 5.58
CA GLY A 101 10.18 14.54 6.85
C GLY A 101 9.11 14.30 7.92
N MET A 102 9.23 13.21 8.67
CA MET A 102 8.24 12.79 9.66
C MET A 102 8.64 13.36 11.03
N ILE A 103 7.78 14.17 11.66
CA ILE A 103 7.96 14.70 13.02
C ILE A 103 7.12 13.86 13.98
N PHE A 104 7.74 13.23 14.98
CA PHE A 104 7.06 12.67 16.16
C PHE A 104 7.28 13.63 17.35
N LEU A 105 6.20 14.12 17.96
CA LEU A 105 6.23 14.52 19.37
C LEU A 105 5.67 13.35 20.18
N GLY A 106 6.50 12.73 21.01
CA GLY A 106 6.08 11.75 21.99
C GLY A 106 5.49 12.41 23.23
N LEU A 107 4.46 11.80 23.80
CA LEU A 107 4.17 11.87 25.23
C LEU A 107 4.66 10.56 25.84
#